data_AF-A0A328SPE2-F1
#
_entry.id   AF-A0A328SPE2-F1
#
_cell.length_a   1.000
_cell.length_b   1.000
_cell.length_c   1.000
_cell.angle_alpha   90.00
_cell.angle_beta   90.00
_cell.angle_gamma   90.00
#
_symmetry.space_group_name_H-M   'P 1'
#
loop_
_entity.id
_entity.type
_entity.pdbx_description
1 polymer ?
#
loop_
_entity_poly.entity_id
_entity_poly.type
_entity_poly.pdbx_seq_one_letter_code
_entity_poly.pdbx_strand_id
1 'polypeptide(L)'
;IGMVIISGSAKLAHVNHDLATPDAKFLGVTASDITNYDLPTDKLKDVDVARLKELSADPRYRGEFWQTEIKKMLKLGKKAEQQSFSKYGLEYIVDEYFPAKIGAIEGQPLE
;
A
#
# COMPACT_ATOMS: atom_id res chain seq x y z
N ILE A 1 -3.30 -0.45 8.30
CA ILE A 1 -3.73 0.92 8.66
C ILE A 1 -4.65 1.50 7.59
N GLY A 2 -4.20 1.65 6.33
CA GLY A 2 -5.01 2.27 5.26
C GLY A 2 -6.46 1.73 5.13
N MET A 3 -6.66 0.41 5.19
CA MET A 3 -8.01 -0.16 5.11
C MET A 3 -8.95 0.26 6.26
N VAL A 4 -8.42 0.54 7.45
CA VAL A 4 -9.25 1.01 8.58
C VAL A 4 -9.74 2.43 8.30
N ILE A 5 -8.95 3.27 7.63
CA ILE A 5 -9.38 4.60 7.20
C ILE A 5 -10.48 4.47 6.12
N ILE A 6 -10.27 3.59 5.15
CA ILE A 6 -11.19 3.42 4.00
C ILE A 6 -12.53 2.80 4.41
N SER A 7 -12.50 1.76 5.24
CA SER A 7 -13.69 0.92 5.52
C SER A 7 -14.15 0.92 6.98
N GLY A 8 -13.42 1.64 7.83
CA GLY A 8 -13.61 1.61 9.27
C GLY A 8 -13.08 0.34 9.95
N SER A 9 -13.29 0.27 11.26
CA SER A 9 -12.83 -0.86 12.08
C SER A 9 -13.89 -1.95 12.14
N ALA A 10 -13.48 -3.21 12.07
CA ALA A 10 -14.39 -4.34 12.30
C ALA A 10 -14.99 -4.30 13.72
N LYS A 11 -14.22 -3.83 14.71
CA LYS A 11 -14.66 -3.75 16.11
C LYS A 11 -15.68 -2.64 16.36
N LEU A 12 -15.70 -1.61 15.52
CA LEU A 12 -16.58 -0.43 15.65
C LEU A 12 -17.50 -0.29 14.43
N ALA A 13 -17.96 -1.40 13.87
CA ALA A 13 -18.73 -1.42 12.62
C ALA A 13 -19.98 -0.52 12.65
N HIS A 14 -20.59 -0.32 13.82
CA HIS A 14 -21.79 0.50 14.01
C HIS A 14 -21.57 2.01 13.77
N VAL A 15 -20.34 2.51 13.84
CA VAL A 15 -20.01 3.93 13.59
C VAL A 15 -19.18 4.15 12.31
N ASN A 16 -18.91 3.09 11.54
CA ASN A 16 -18.05 3.21 10.36
C ASN A 16 -18.66 4.13 9.29
N HIS A 17 -19.98 4.23 9.19
CA HIS A 17 -20.65 5.15 8.26
C HIS A 17 -20.20 6.61 8.46
N ASP A 18 -19.95 7.01 9.71
CA ASP A 18 -19.63 8.39 10.06
C ASP A 18 -18.12 8.65 10.11
N LEU A 19 -17.30 7.61 10.24
CA LEU A 19 -15.86 7.72 10.53
C LEU A 19 -14.94 7.17 9.43
N ALA A 20 -15.47 6.40 8.49
CA ALA A 20 -14.71 5.90 7.35
C ALA A 20 -14.64 6.94 6.24
N THR A 21 -13.61 6.82 5.38
CA THR A 21 -13.41 7.65 4.19
C THR A 21 -13.35 6.73 2.96
N PRO A 22 -14.50 6.25 2.43
CA PRO A 22 -14.55 5.18 1.43
C PRO A 22 -13.89 5.51 0.09
N ASP A 23 -13.78 6.79 -0.24
CA ASP A 23 -13.17 7.35 -1.44
C ASP A 23 -11.64 7.46 -1.33
N ALA A 24 -11.06 7.34 -0.13
CA ALA A 24 -9.63 7.40 0.08
C ALA A 24 -8.88 6.34 -0.74
N LYS A 25 -7.75 6.76 -1.32
CA LYS A 25 -6.88 5.89 -2.12
C LYS A 25 -5.58 5.61 -1.35
N PHE A 26 -5.10 4.38 -1.47
CA PHE A 26 -3.80 4.01 -0.92
C PHE A 26 -2.70 4.28 -1.94
N LEU A 27 -1.91 5.33 -1.71
CA LEU A 27 -0.83 5.74 -2.62
C LEU A 27 0.32 4.73 -2.62
N GLY A 28 0.71 4.23 -1.44
CA GLY A 28 1.80 3.28 -1.24
C GLY A 28 2.35 3.35 0.18
N VAL A 29 3.47 2.71 0.49
CA VAL A 29 4.32 1.89 -0.39
C VAL A 29 3.67 0.52 -0.66
N THR A 30 3.52 0.18 -1.94
CA THR A 30 2.96 -1.09 -2.42
C THR A 30 4.06 -2.13 -2.69
N ALA A 31 3.69 -3.38 -2.96
CA ALA A 31 4.65 -4.41 -3.36
C ALA A 31 5.32 -4.06 -4.70
N SER A 32 4.57 -3.47 -5.63
CA SER A 32 5.10 -2.99 -6.90
C SER A 32 6.10 -1.86 -6.74
N ASP A 33 5.87 -0.96 -5.77
CA ASP A 33 6.79 0.16 -5.52
C ASP A 33 8.17 -0.34 -5.08
N ILE A 34 8.24 -1.45 -4.33
CA ILE A 34 9.51 -2.06 -3.93
C ILE A 34 10.37 -2.39 -5.16
N THR A 35 9.77 -2.97 -6.19
CA THR A 35 10.50 -3.33 -7.42
C THR A 35 10.70 -2.16 -8.35
N ASN A 36 9.72 -1.26 -8.47
CA ASN A 36 9.77 -0.14 -9.41
C ASN A 36 10.79 0.93 -8.99
N TYR A 37 10.98 1.11 -7.68
CA TYR A 37 11.88 2.11 -7.11
C TYR A 37 13.12 1.51 -6.46
N ASP A 38 13.41 0.21 -6.67
CA ASP A 38 14.58 -0.50 -6.12
C ASP A 38 14.84 -0.20 -4.63
N LEU A 39 13.78 -0.32 -3.83
CA LEU A 39 13.82 0.09 -2.43
C LEU A 39 14.68 -0.88 -1.60
N PRO A 40 15.43 -0.37 -0.60
CA PRO A 40 15.98 -1.20 0.48
C PRO A 40 14.89 -2.09 1.10
N THR A 41 15.19 -3.38 1.24
CA THR A 41 14.20 -4.37 1.67
C THR A 41 14.70 -5.28 2.79
N ASP A 42 13.74 -5.73 3.59
CA ASP A 42 13.88 -6.85 4.52
C ASP A 42 13.07 -8.04 4.04
N LYS A 43 13.46 -9.25 4.47
CA LYS A 43 12.65 -10.45 4.22
C LYS A 43 11.36 -10.40 5.04
N LEU A 44 10.28 -10.92 4.45
CA LEU A 44 9.06 -11.17 5.21
C LEU A 44 9.32 -12.19 6.31
N LYS A 45 8.79 -11.93 7.51
CA LYS A 45 8.73 -12.89 8.61
C LYS A 45 7.50 -13.79 8.43
N ASP A 46 7.46 -14.92 9.12
CA ASP A 46 6.31 -15.83 9.08
C ASP A 46 5.00 -15.15 9.48
N VAL A 47 5.06 -14.24 10.47
CA VAL A 47 3.91 -13.42 10.88
C VAL A 47 3.42 -12.48 9.77
N ASP A 48 4.34 -11.94 8.95
CA ASP A 48 3.98 -11.08 7.82
C ASP A 48 3.27 -11.91 6.74
N VAL A 49 3.78 -13.11 6.45
CA VAL A 49 3.18 -14.04 5.48
C VAL A 49 1.81 -14.51 5.94
N ALA A 50 1.67 -14.90 7.22
CA ALA A 50 0.38 -15.27 7.81
C ALA A 50 -0.62 -14.11 7.69
N ARG A 51 -0.18 -12.89 8.02
CA ARG A 51 -1.03 -11.71 7.92
C ARG A 51 -1.45 -11.42 6.49
N LEU A 52 -0.57 -11.52 5.50
CA LEU A 52 -0.91 -11.32 4.09
C LEU A 52 -1.95 -12.33 3.60
N LYS A 53 -1.88 -13.59 4.05
CA LYS A 53 -2.90 -14.61 3.75
C LYS A 53 -4.25 -14.28 4.37
N GLU A 54 -4.27 -13.83 5.63
CA GLU A 54 -5.50 -13.35 6.28
C GLU A 54 -6.11 -12.16 5.51
N LEU A 55 -5.29 -11.18 5.13
CA LEU A 55 -5.75 -10.02 4.37
C LEU A 55 -6.29 -10.43 3.00
N SER A 56 -5.69 -11.41 2.31
CA SER A 56 -6.21 -11.90 1.03
C SER A 56 -7.61 -12.53 1.16
N ALA A 57 -7.94 -13.12 2.31
CA ALA A 57 -9.25 -13.70 2.58
C ALA A 57 -10.30 -12.69 3.10
N ASP A 58 -9.86 -11.53 3.61
CA ASP A 58 -10.75 -10.50 4.16
C ASP A 58 -11.62 -9.86 3.07
N PRO A 59 -12.96 -9.81 3.23
CA PRO A 59 -13.88 -9.24 2.23
C PRO A 59 -13.55 -7.81 1.79
N ARG A 60 -12.92 -7.01 2.67
CA ARG A 60 -12.54 -5.62 2.38
C ARG A 60 -11.39 -5.51 1.37
N TYR A 61 -10.63 -6.58 1.19
CA TYR A 61 -9.49 -6.65 0.27
C TYR A 61 -9.82 -7.39 -1.03
N ARG A 62 -11.10 -7.63 -1.34
CA ARG A 62 -11.51 -8.37 -2.56
C ARG A 62 -11.23 -7.62 -3.87
N GLY A 63 -11.04 -6.31 -3.83
CA GLY A 63 -10.72 -5.51 -5.02
C GLY A 63 -9.44 -5.97 -5.71
N GLU A 64 -9.43 -5.88 -7.04
CA GLU A 64 -8.32 -6.38 -7.88
C GLU A 64 -6.97 -5.79 -7.50
N PHE A 65 -6.93 -4.47 -7.23
CA PHE A 65 -5.74 -3.77 -6.75
C PHE A 65 -5.13 -4.45 -5.52
N TRP A 66 -5.94 -4.70 -4.49
CA TRP A 66 -5.47 -5.28 -3.24
C TRP A 66 -4.99 -6.73 -3.41
N GLN A 67 -5.77 -7.55 -4.12
CA GLN A 67 -5.39 -8.95 -4.37
C GLN A 67 -4.10 -9.04 -5.19
N THR A 68 -3.91 -8.17 -6.16
CA THR A 68 -2.71 -8.10 -6.99
C THR A 68 -1.49 -7.74 -6.15
N GLU A 69 -1.56 -6.67 -5.34
CA GLU A 69 -0.43 -6.24 -4.53
C GLU A 69 -0.10 -7.22 -3.40
N ILE A 70 -1.10 -7.86 -2.77
CA ILE A 70 -0.86 -8.90 -1.76
C ILE A 70 -0.16 -10.12 -2.39
N LYS A 71 -0.61 -10.59 -3.55
CA LYS A 71 0.03 -11.70 -4.27
C LYS A 71 1.46 -11.36 -4.69
N LYS A 72 1.69 -10.14 -5.19
CA LYS A 72 3.04 -9.65 -5.51
C LYS A 72 3.93 -9.63 -4.27
N MET A 73 3.44 -9.14 -3.13
CA MET A 73 4.20 -9.13 -1.87
C MET A 73 4.59 -10.54 -1.43
N LEU A 74 3.64 -11.48 -1.47
CA LEU A 74 3.88 -12.89 -1.14
C LEU A 74 4.91 -13.54 -2.09
N LYS A 75 4.83 -13.25 -3.39
CA LYS A 75 5.79 -13.75 -4.40
C LYS A 75 7.17 -13.13 -4.21
N LEU A 76 7.24 -11.84 -3.91
CA LEU A 76 8.47 -11.11 -3.71
C LEU A 76 9.19 -11.57 -2.44
N GLY A 77 8.44 -11.92 -1.38
CA GLY A 77 9.00 -12.39 -0.12
C GLY A 77 9.77 -11.32 0.66
N LYS A 78 9.59 -10.04 0.29
CA LYS A 78 10.30 -8.90 0.86
C LYS A 78 9.33 -7.77 1.20
N LYS A 79 9.71 -6.92 2.14
CA LYS A 79 9.02 -5.67 2.50
C LYS A 79 10.01 -4.51 2.53
N ALA A 80 9.51 -3.30 2.35
CA ALA A 80 10.29 -2.07 2.48
C ALA A 80 9.63 -1.14 3.52
N GLU A 81 10.47 -0.43 4.27
CA GLU A 81 10.03 0.67 5.13
C GLU A 81 9.79 1.93 4.31
N GLN A 82 8.86 2.79 4.72
CA GLN A 82 8.61 4.06 4.00
C GLN A 82 9.84 4.96 4.00
N GLN A 83 10.64 4.91 5.05
CA GLN A 83 11.90 5.68 5.15
C GLN A 83 12.97 5.20 4.16
N SER A 84 12.78 4.07 3.48
CA SER A 84 13.75 3.50 2.54
C SER A 84 14.02 4.39 1.32
N PHE A 85 13.12 5.30 0.97
CA PHE A 85 13.34 6.32 -0.06
C PHE A 85 14.49 7.28 0.26
N SER A 86 14.89 7.42 1.53
CA SER A 86 16.05 8.22 1.92
C SER A 86 17.36 7.78 1.26
N LYS A 87 17.43 6.55 0.71
CA LYS A 87 18.52 6.08 -0.18
C LYS A 87 18.76 7.04 -1.34
N TYR A 88 17.71 7.70 -1.84
CA TYR A 88 17.74 8.60 -2.99
C TYR A 88 17.82 10.08 -2.59
N GLY A 89 17.88 10.39 -1.29
CA GLY A 89 17.82 11.75 -0.74
C GLY A 89 16.50 12.02 -0.03
N LEU A 90 16.50 12.99 0.89
CA LEU A 90 15.32 13.35 1.70
C LEU A 90 14.19 13.94 0.85
N GLU A 91 14.55 14.61 -0.26
CA GLU A 91 13.61 15.33 -1.13
C GLU A 91 12.96 14.41 -2.19
N TYR A 92 13.53 13.21 -2.43
CA TYR A 92 13.06 12.28 -3.47
C TYR A 92 11.57 11.94 -3.40
N ILE A 93 11.04 11.84 -2.17
CA ILE A 93 9.62 11.54 -1.97
C ILE A 93 8.74 12.65 -2.56
N VAL A 94 9.14 13.90 -2.32
CA VAL A 94 8.39 15.10 -2.72
C VAL A 94 8.53 15.37 -4.20
N ASP A 95 9.75 15.23 -4.73
CA ASP A 95 10.07 15.66 -6.08
C ASP A 95 9.76 14.59 -7.14
N GLU A 96 9.86 13.30 -6.79
CA GLU A 96 9.76 12.20 -7.76
C GLU A 96 8.61 11.24 -7.43
N TYR A 97 8.60 10.67 -6.22
CA TYR A 97 7.67 9.59 -5.89
C TYR A 97 6.21 10.06 -5.82
N PHE A 98 5.91 11.13 -5.08
CA PHE A 98 4.53 11.61 -4.97
C PHE A 98 3.97 12.11 -6.30
N PRO A 99 4.66 12.97 -7.08
CA PRO A 99 4.16 13.41 -8.38
C PRO A 99 3.86 12.25 -9.32
N ALA A 100 4.78 11.28 -9.44
CA ALA A 100 4.59 10.11 -10.29
C ALA A 100 3.37 9.26 -9.88
N LYS A 101 3.18 9.06 -8.58
CA LYS A 101 2.08 8.24 -8.05
C LYS A 101 0.72 8.93 -8.15
N ILE A 102 0.66 10.25 -7.90
CA ILE A 102 -0.56 11.05 -8.03
C ILE A 102 -0.97 11.15 -9.50
N GLY A 103 -0.03 11.45 -10.40
CA GLY A 103 -0.30 11.52 -11.85
C GLY A 103 -0.85 10.20 -12.41
N ALA A 104 -0.32 9.06 -11.95
CA ALA A 104 -0.83 7.74 -12.33
C ALA A 104 -2.27 7.47 -11.86
N ILE A 105 -2.72 8.10 -10.77
CA ILE A 105 -4.09 7.98 -10.24
C ILE A 105 -5.05 8.94 -10.95
N GLU A 106 -4.60 10.15 -11.27
CA GLU A 106 -5.40 11.20 -11.90
C GLU A 106 -5.51 11.07 -13.43
N GLY A 107 -4.68 10.22 -14.05
CA GLY A 107 -4.81 9.85 -15.46
C GLY A 107 -4.34 10.91 -16.45
N GLN A 108 -3.37 11.76 -16.09
CA GLN A 108 -2.79 12.77 -16.99
C GLN A 108 -1.26 12.65 -17.11
N PRO A 109 -0.67 13.05 -18.26
CA PRO A 109 0.74 12.81 -18.57
C PRO A 109 1.63 13.73 -17.74
N LEU A 110 2.76 13.19 -17.28
CA LEU A 110 3.89 14.00 -16.82
C LEU A 110 4.42 14.75 -18.05
N GLU A 111 4.28 16.08 -18.07
CA GLU A 111 4.93 16.95 -19.07
C GLU A 111 6.46 16.84 -18.99
#